data_AF-A0A961MHH9-F1
#
_entry.id   AF-A0A961MHH9-F1
#
_cell.length_a   1.000
_cell.length_b   1.000
_cell.length_c   1.000
_cell.angle_alpha   90.00
_cell.angle_beta   90.00
_cell.angle_gamma   90.00
#
_symmetry.space_group_name_H-M   'P 1'
#
loop_
_entity.id
_entity.type
_entity.pdbx_description
1 polymer ?
#
loop_
_entity_poly.entity_id
_entity_poly.type
_entity_poly.pdbx_seq_one_letter_code
_entity_poly.pdbx_strand_id
1 'polypeptide(L)' 'MTKYDETWVAAEEAKRKWMAENSLYRADDEHASCGVGLVVSIDGKASRKVVDNGIGALRAVWHRGAVDADGKTGD' A
#
# COMPACT_ATOMS: atom_id res chain seq x y z
N MET A 1 -4.55 -2.76 -24.34
CA MET A 1 -3.10 -2.87 -24.62
C MET A 1 -2.44 -1.64 -24.02
N THR A 2 -1.69 -1.81 -22.94
CA THR A 2 -0.83 -0.75 -22.40
C THR A 2 0.29 -0.46 -23.40
N LYS A 3 0.47 0.81 -23.75
CA LYS A 3 1.54 1.24 -24.65
C LYS A 3 2.82 1.35 -23.82
N TYR A 4 3.87 0.66 -24.23
CA TYR A 4 5.19 0.79 -23.61
C TYR A 4 5.74 2.19 -23.86
N ASP A 5 6.24 2.84 -22.80
CA ASP A 5 6.82 4.19 -22.85
C ASP A 5 8.26 4.14 -22.35
N GLU A 6 9.19 4.13 -23.31
CA GLU A 6 10.64 4.11 -23.04
C GLU A 6 11.11 5.33 -22.25
N THR A 7 10.49 6.49 -22.47
CA THR A 7 10.88 7.72 -21.79
C THR A 7 10.52 7.68 -20.32
N TRP A 8 9.36 7.11 -19.99
CA TRP A 8 8.95 6.88 -18.61
C TRP A 8 9.89 5.89 -17.90
N VAL A 9 10.25 4.78 -18.55
CA VAL A 9 11.14 3.77 -17.97
C VAL A 9 12.50 4.38 -17.60
N ALA A 10 13.14 5.08 -18.53
CA ALA A 10 14.44 5.69 -18.30
C ALA A 10 14.42 6.74 -17.17
N ALA A 11 13.35 7.53 -17.09
CA ALA A 11 13.17 8.53 -16.03
C ALA A 11 12.99 7.88 -14.64
N GLU A 12 12.21 6.80 -14.55
CA GLU A 12 11.96 6.08 -13.31
C GLU A 12 13.22 5.33 -12.81
N GLU A 13 14.00 4.73 -13.71
CA GLU A 13 15.30 4.12 -13.37
C GLU A 13 16.29 5.14 -12.81
N ALA A 14 16.42 6.31 -13.44
CA ALA A 14 17.28 7.38 -12.96
C ALA A 14 16.86 7.87 -11.57
N LYS A 15 15.55 8.04 -11.34
CA LYS A 15 14.99 8.42 -10.04
C LYS A 15 15.27 7.38 -8.97
N ARG A 16 15.04 6.10 -9.24
CA ARG A 16 15.28 4.99 -8.29
C ARG A 16 16.76 4.92 -7.90
N LYS A 17 17.66 5.07 -8.87
CA LYS A 17 19.11 5.15 -8.60
C LYS A 17 19.45 6.31 -7.67
N TRP A 18 18.91 7.50 -7.95
CA TRP A 18 19.13 8.66 -7.09
C TRP A 18 18.60 8.43 -5.67
N MET A 19 17.40 7.84 -5.52
CA MET A 19 16.83 7.55 -4.20
C MET A 19 17.66 6.53 -3.41
N ALA A 20 18.19 5.50 -4.07
CA ALA A 20 19.06 4.51 -3.44
C ALA A 20 20.38 5.13 -2.93
N GLU A 21 20.89 6.16 -3.61
CA GLU A 21 22.12 6.86 -3.23
C GLU A 21 21.90 7.97 -2.17
N ASN A 22 20.70 8.57 -2.12
CA ASN A 22 20.47 9.83 -1.39
C ASN A 22 19.31 9.80 -0.37
N SER A 23 18.65 8.67 -0.14
CA SER A 23 17.53 8.57 0.80
C SER A 23 17.56 7.28 1.63
N LEU A 24 16.55 7.08 2.48
CA LEU A 24 16.35 5.84 3.23
C LEU A 24 15.64 4.74 2.41
N TYR A 25 15.23 5.02 1.16
CA TYR A 25 14.60 4.04 0.29
C TYR A 25 15.59 2.97 -0.16
N ARG A 26 15.18 1.70 -0.10
CA ARG A 26 15.87 0.57 -0.74
C ARG A 26 14.86 -0.20 -1.60
N ALA A 27 15.23 -0.50 -2.84
CA ALA A 27 14.36 -1.24 -3.74
C ALA A 27 14.01 -2.65 -3.21
N ASP A 28 14.92 -3.27 -2.45
CA ASP A 28 14.71 -4.60 -1.86
C ASP A 28 13.61 -4.62 -0.78
N ASP A 29 13.33 -3.46 -0.16
CA ASP A 29 12.24 -3.31 0.82
C ASP A 29 10.87 -3.08 0.14
N GLU A 30 10.84 -2.94 -1.19
CA GLU A 30 9.62 -2.73 -1.96
C GLU A 30 8.89 -4.06 -2.14
N HIS A 31 7.76 -4.21 -1.45
CA HIS A 31 6.92 -5.39 -1.51
C HIS A 31 5.51 -5.03 -1.95
N ALA A 32 4.95 -5.83 -2.86
CA ALA A 32 3.53 -5.80 -3.14
C ALA A 32 2.78 -6.17 -1.86
N SER A 33 2.16 -5.18 -1.22
CA SER A 33 1.41 -5.39 0.02
C SER A 33 -0.09 -5.49 -0.27
N CYS A 34 -0.77 -6.45 0.36
CA CYS A 34 -2.23 -6.60 0.33
C CYS A 34 -2.95 -5.38 0.96
N GLY A 35 -2.23 -4.61 1.79
CA GLY A 35 -2.68 -3.33 2.35
C GLY A 35 -2.34 -3.24 3.85
N VAL A 36 -1.85 -2.09 4.28
CA VAL A 36 -1.64 -1.77 5.70
C VAL A 36 -2.09 -0.32 5.94
N GLY A 37 -2.59 -0.03 7.13
CA GLY A 37 -3.07 1.30 7.50
C GLY A 37 -3.07 1.51 9.02
N LEU A 38 -3.03 2.78 9.42
CA LEU A 38 -3.03 3.18 10.83
C LEU A 38 -4.07 4.27 11.06
N VAL A 39 -4.88 4.12 12.11
CA VAL A 39 -5.79 5.16 12.59
C VAL A 39 -5.37 5.53 14.02
N VAL A 40 -5.23 6.82 14.29
CA VAL A 40 -4.79 7.34 15.58
C VAL A 40 -5.66 8.52 16.02
N SER A 41 -5.91 8.64 17.32
CA SER A 41 -6.43 9.88 17.90
C SER A 41 -5.26 10.79 18.25
N ILE A 42 -5.18 11.95 17.59
CA ILE A 42 -4.05 12.90 17.75
C ILE A 42 -4.01 13.47 19.18
N ASP A 43 -5.17 13.60 19.83
CA ASP A 43 -5.28 14.07 21.21
C ASP A 43 -5.01 12.99 22.27
N GLY A 44 -4.67 11.77 21.84
CA GLY A 44 -4.35 10.63 22.71
C GLY A 44 -5.55 10.05 23.47
N LYS A 45 -6.78 10.54 23.24
CA LYS A 45 -7.96 10.05 23.95
C LYS A 45 -8.48 8.76 23.33
N ALA A 46 -8.78 7.78 24.18
CA ALA A 46 -9.42 6.56 23.74
C ALA A 46 -10.85 6.85 23.23
N SER A 47 -11.18 6.32 22.05
CA SER A 47 -12.52 6.43 21.46
C SER A 47 -12.82 5.26 20.56
N ARG A 48 -14.07 4.79 20.58
CA ARG A 48 -14.56 3.74 19.67
C ARG A 48 -14.42 4.11 18.20
N LYS A 49 -14.40 5.42 17.90
CA LYS A 49 -14.20 5.94 16.54
C LYS A 49 -12.91 5.44 15.88
N VAL A 50 -11.84 5.23 16.65
CA VAL A 50 -10.56 4.70 16.11
C VAL A 50 -10.78 3.30 15.55
N VAL A 51 -11.51 2.46 16.28
CA VAL A 51 -11.84 1.08 15.86
C VAL A 51 -12.78 1.09 14.66
N ASP A 52 -13.84 1.89 14.70
CA ASP A 52 -14.84 1.94 13.62
C ASP A 52 -14.22 2.42 12.30
N ASN A 53 -13.33 3.41 12.36
CA ASN A 53 -12.55 3.85 11.21
C ASN A 53 -11.61 2.76 10.70
N GLY A 54 -10.95 2.01 11.59
CA GLY A 54 -10.11 0.87 11.22
C GLY A 54 -10.89 -0.21 10.47
N ILE A 55 -12.08 -0.58 10.96
CA ILE A 55 -12.97 -1.54 10.29
C ILE A 55 -13.42 -0.98 8.93
N GLY A 56 -13.77 0.31 8.85
CA GLY A 56 -14.13 0.96 7.60
C GLY A 56 -13.02 0.88 6.54
N ALA A 57 -11.76 1.09 6.97
CA ALA A 57 -10.60 0.94 6.09
C ALA A 57 -10.42 -0.51 5.60
N LEU A 58 -10.52 -1.50 6.48
CA LEU A 58 -10.38 -2.92 6.12
C LEU A 58 -11.45 -3.39 5.13
N ARG A 59 -12.67 -2.82 5.19
CA ARG A 59 -13.73 -3.12 4.20
C ARG A 59 -13.41 -2.60 2.79
N ALA A 60 -12.43 -1.72 2.62
CA ALA A 60 -12.11 -1.10 1.34
C ALA A 60 -10.91 -1.74 0.61
N VAL A 61 -10.28 -2.77 1.18
CA VAL A 61 -9.06 -3.39 0.62
C VAL A 61 -9.29 -4.69 -0.15
N TRP A 62 -10.53 -5.14 -0.29
CA TRP A 62 -10.88 -6.43 -0.93
C TRP A 62 -10.32 -6.60 -2.35
N HIS A 63 -10.13 -5.51 -3.09
CA HIS A 63 -9.57 -5.54 -4.45
C HIS A 63 -8.06 -5.86 -4.51
N ARG A 64 -7.40 -5.96 -3.35
CA ARG A 64 -5.95 -6.20 -3.22
C ARG A 64 -5.60 -7.51 -2.52
N GLY A 65 -6.60 -8.28 -2.08
CA GLY A 65 -6.41 -9.57 -1.41
C GLY A 65 -6.78 -10.73 -2.32
N ALA A 66 -6.26 -11.93 -2.03
CA ALA A 66 -6.82 -13.14 -2.63
C ALA A 66 -8.18 -13.42 -1.99
N VAL A 67 -9.12 -13.89 -2.82
CA VAL A 67 -10.44 -14.32 -2.39
C VAL A 67 -10.66 -15.71 -2.98
N ASP A 68 -11.02 -16.67 -2.14
CA ASP A 68 -11.35 -18.01 -2.60
C ASP A 68 -12.66 -18.01 -3.39
N ALA A 69 -12.87 -19.04 -4.21
CA ALA A 69 -14.05 -19.19 -5.05
C ALA A 69 -15.37 -19.29 -4.25
N ASP A 70 -15.30 -19.61 -2.95
CA ASP A 70 -16.46 -19.65 -2.05
C ASP A 70 -17.03 -18.26 -1.72
N GLY A 71 -16.28 -17.19 -2.00
CA GLY A 71 -16.64 -15.80 -1.69
C GLY A 71 -16.67 -15.46 -0.20
N LYS A 72 -16.10 -16.31 0.66
CA LYS A 72 -16.10 -16.18 2.13
C LYS A 72 -14.70 -16.22 2.70
N THR A 73 -13.83 -17.02 2.12
CA THR A 73 -12.47 -17.25 2.58
C THR A 73 -11.54 -16.28 1.87
N GLY A 74 -10.75 -15.55 2.64
CA GLY A 74 -9.61 -14.77 2.16
C GLY A 74 -8.34 -15.27 2.87
N ASP A 75 -7.19 -14.92 2.31
CA ASP A 75 -5.89 -15.13 2.98
C ASP A 75 -5.79 -14.35 4.30
#